data_AF-A0A8S9C0E0-F1
#
_entry.id   AF-A0A8S9C0E0-F1
#
_cell.length_a   1.000
_cell.length_b   1.000
_cell.length_c   1.000
_cell.angle_alpha   90.00
_cell.angle_beta   90.00
_cell.angle_gamma   90.00
#
_symmetry.space_group_name_H-M   'P 1'
#
loop_
_entity.id
_entity.type
_entity.pdbx_description
1 polymer ?
#
loop_
_entity_poly.entity_id
_entity_poly.type
_entity_poly.pdbx_seq_one_letter_code
_entity_poly.pdbx_strand_id
1 'polypeptide(L)'
;MARLSTANSPAPPPDPTSINLSRMLARLQQILINPDSATEARLRASSLERGRVGTNLEHARSLLLRLEQDATSIKVQGKRQDTQTDLVRKRELLQRLSERLQELNELGGYEANEDDTSEGEDLLGEDTPSEETDASHADPASETPSPTDLTPPPISPAIQSPPTIPEPAVPQPSLSATQGPQSTLRARNKDARAELLTPASTSTGISTATTETLLTHNRTEQENLTKSLLSMASALKESSHAFATSLEEEKTVLDSATTGLDKNELGLEAASRRMGYLRTMTEGRGWWGRMLMYAWIFGLMIIAILIVFVMPKLRFS
;
A
#
# COMPACT_ATOMS: atom_id res chain seq x y z
N MET A 1 -37.11 46.49 -17.11
CA MET A 1 -35.82 46.10 -16.51
C MET A 1 -35.97 44.71 -15.92
N ALA A 2 -35.50 43.67 -16.61
CA ALA A 2 -35.54 42.29 -16.12
C ALA A 2 -34.12 41.89 -15.72
N ARG A 3 -33.92 41.53 -14.44
CA ARG A 3 -32.65 41.02 -13.92
C ARG A 3 -32.63 39.52 -14.17
N LEU A 4 -31.77 39.08 -15.08
CA LEU A 4 -31.52 37.67 -15.34
C LEU A 4 -30.82 37.07 -14.11
N SER A 5 -31.50 36.13 -13.48
CA SER A 5 -30.98 35.30 -12.40
C SER A 5 -29.74 34.55 -12.88
N THR A 6 -28.57 34.85 -12.33
CA THR A 6 -27.37 34.03 -12.47
C THR A 6 -27.66 32.67 -11.87
N ALA A 7 -27.84 31.68 -12.75
CA ALA A 7 -28.00 30.29 -12.37
C ALA A 7 -26.77 29.84 -11.56
N ASN A 8 -27.05 29.36 -10.35
CA ASN A 8 -26.12 28.67 -9.47
C ASN A 8 -25.61 27.40 -10.16
N SER A 9 -24.45 27.48 -10.83
CA SER A 9 -23.78 26.30 -11.36
C SER A 9 -23.39 25.35 -10.22
N PRO A 10 -23.73 24.05 -10.28
CA PRO A 10 -23.30 23.08 -9.29
C PRO A 10 -21.77 22.98 -9.30
N ALA A 11 -21.18 22.92 -8.11
CA ALA A 11 -19.74 22.77 -7.91
C ALA A 11 -19.23 21.53 -8.67
N PRO A 12 -18.03 21.59 -9.29
CA PRO A 12 -17.43 20.42 -9.93
C PRO A 12 -17.24 19.30 -8.91
N PRO A 13 -17.45 18.03 -9.30
CA PRO A 13 -17.24 16.89 -8.42
C PRO A 13 -15.79 16.87 -7.94
N PRO A 14 -15.54 16.54 -6.66
CA PRO A 14 -14.18 16.44 -6.13
C PRO A 14 -13.40 15.36 -6.88
N ASP A 15 -12.15 15.66 -7.22
CA ASP A 15 -11.28 14.74 -7.95
C ASP A 15 -11.12 13.43 -7.15
N PRO A 16 -11.36 12.25 -7.74
CA PRO A 16 -11.38 10.98 -7.01
C PRO A 16 -10.03 10.67 -6.35
N THR A 17 -8.93 11.17 -6.92
CA THR A 17 -7.56 11.09 -6.37
C THR A 17 -7.44 11.84 -5.04
N SER A 18 -8.06 13.03 -4.93
CA SER A 18 -8.04 13.84 -3.70
C SER A 18 -8.83 13.18 -2.55
N ILE A 19 -9.95 12.53 -2.89
CA ILE A 19 -10.77 11.79 -1.94
C ILE A 19 -10.03 10.54 -1.45
N ASN A 20 -9.44 9.76 -2.37
CA ASN A 20 -8.67 8.58 -2.04
C ASN A 20 -7.48 8.91 -1.13
N LEU A 21 -6.74 9.98 -1.44
CA LEU A 21 -5.65 10.44 -0.60
C LEU A 21 -6.15 10.88 0.79
N SER A 22 -7.25 11.63 0.88
CA SER A 22 -7.78 12.05 2.19
C SER A 22 -8.20 10.87 3.08
N ARG A 23 -8.85 9.86 2.50
CA ARG A 23 -9.24 8.62 3.20
C ARG A 23 -8.01 7.82 3.64
N MET A 24 -6.99 7.73 2.78
CA MET A 24 -5.74 7.04 3.08
C MET A 24 -4.98 7.72 4.22
N LEU A 25 -4.86 9.05 4.19
CA LEU A 25 -4.24 9.81 5.27
C LEU A 25 -4.99 9.69 6.60
N ALA A 26 -6.33 9.74 6.59
CA ALA A 26 -7.13 9.54 7.79
C ALA A 26 -6.89 8.15 8.41
N ARG A 27 -6.81 7.11 7.57
CA ARG A 27 -6.51 5.75 8.03
C ARG A 27 -5.08 5.65 8.58
N LEU A 28 -4.09 6.20 7.89
CA LEU A 28 -2.69 6.20 8.35
C LEU A 28 -2.53 6.97 9.66
N GLN A 29 -3.23 8.09 9.83
CA GLN A 29 -3.26 8.85 11.07
C GLN A 29 -3.88 8.06 12.21
N GLN A 30 -4.97 7.35 11.97
CA GLN A 30 -5.57 6.46 12.97
C GLN A 30 -4.61 5.33 13.37
N ILE A 31 -3.86 4.78 12.43
CA ILE A 31 -2.96 3.65 12.68
C ILE A 31 -1.66 4.08 13.37
N LEU A 32 -1.09 5.24 12.99
CA LEU A 32 0.25 5.66 13.45
C LEU A 32 0.23 6.69 14.58
N ILE A 33 -0.76 7.59 14.60
CA ILE A 33 -0.80 8.71 15.56
C ILE A 33 -1.79 8.43 16.71
N ASN A 34 -2.92 7.78 16.42
CA ASN A 34 -3.90 7.38 17.44
C ASN A 34 -4.07 5.85 17.48
N PRO A 35 -2.99 5.08 17.68
CA PRO A 35 -3.05 3.63 17.61
C PRO A 35 -3.98 3.08 18.69
N ASP A 36 -4.81 2.11 18.32
CA ASP A 36 -5.45 1.22 19.29
C ASP A 36 -4.37 0.37 19.97
N SER A 37 -4.49 0.07 21.27
CA SER A 37 -3.39 -0.55 22.04
C SER A 37 -2.94 -1.88 21.45
N ALA A 38 -3.87 -2.66 20.91
CA ALA A 38 -3.60 -3.91 20.19
C ALA A 38 -2.90 -3.68 18.84
N THR A 39 -3.21 -2.60 18.14
CA THR A 39 -2.57 -2.25 16.86
C THR A 39 -1.16 -1.72 17.08
N GLU A 40 -0.95 -0.94 18.13
CA GLU A 40 0.37 -0.45 18.52
C GLU A 40 1.32 -1.60 18.87
N ALA A 41 0.83 -2.58 19.65
CA ALA A 41 1.58 -3.78 20.00
C ALA A 41 1.97 -4.58 18.75
N ARG A 42 1.07 -4.71 17.77
CA ARG A 42 1.36 -5.42 16.51
C ARG A 42 2.34 -4.67 15.62
N LEU A 43 2.25 -3.34 15.54
CA LEU A 43 3.21 -2.52 14.81
C LEU A 43 4.61 -2.55 15.45
N ARG A 44 4.70 -2.73 16.78
CA ARG A 44 5.98 -2.95 17.48
C ARG A 44 6.51 -4.38 17.27
N ALA A 45 5.67 -5.39 17.41
CA ALA A 45 6.10 -6.79 17.30
C ALA A 45 6.38 -7.24 15.85
N SER A 46 5.66 -6.72 14.86
CA SER A 46 5.73 -7.20 13.47
C SER A 46 6.35 -6.17 12.53
N SER A 47 7.57 -6.48 12.06
CA SER A 47 8.26 -5.70 11.01
C SER A 47 7.47 -5.67 9.69
N LEU A 48 6.74 -6.74 9.37
CA LEU A 48 5.92 -6.83 8.17
C LEU A 48 4.77 -5.83 8.18
N GLU A 49 4.14 -5.61 9.33
CA GLU A 49 3.10 -4.59 9.47
C GLU A 49 3.66 -3.17 9.30
N ARG A 50 4.85 -2.89 9.85
CA ARG A 50 5.56 -1.62 9.61
C ARG A 50 5.85 -1.43 8.12
N GLY A 51 6.33 -2.47 7.43
CA GLY A 51 6.58 -2.45 5.98
C GLY A 51 5.31 -2.17 5.17
N ARG A 52 4.19 -2.79 5.51
CA ARG A 52 2.89 -2.54 4.85
C ARG A 52 2.40 -1.11 5.04
N VAL A 53 2.62 -0.53 6.22
CA VAL A 53 2.29 0.88 6.47
C VAL A 53 3.23 1.81 5.69
N GLY A 54 4.50 1.44 5.57
CA GLY A 54 5.49 2.14 4.73
C GLY A 54 5.08 2.21 3.26
N THR A 55 4.70 1.09 2.66
CA THR A 55 4.26 1.07 1.25
C THR A 55 2.98 1.88 1.03
N ASN A 56 2.04 1.85 1.98
CA ASN A 56 0.86 2.72 1.94
C ASN A 56 1.22 4.20 2.02
N LEU A 57 2.25 4.55 2.79
CA LEU A 57 2.75 5.92 2.92
C LEU A 57 3.43 6.40 1.62
N GLU A 58 4.21 5.52 0.96
CA GLU A 58 4.80 5.79 -0.36
C GLU A 58 3.73 6.00 -1.44
N HIS A 59 2.70 5.15 -1.45
CA HIS A 59 1.57 5.33 -2.35
C HIS A 59 0.81 6.64 -2.08
N ALA A 60 0.66 7.05 -0.81
CA ALA A 60 0.08 8.35 -0.48
C ALA A 60 0.95 9.52 -1.00
N ARG A 61 2.28 9.40 -0.94
CA ARG A 61 3.21 10.40 -1.50
C ARG A 61 3.11 10.51 -3.03
N SER A 62 2.98 9.39 -3.74
CA SER A 62 2.83 9.40 -5.20
C SER A 62 1.51 10.03 -5.63
N LEU A 63 0.42 9.76 -4.91
CA LEU A 63 -0.88 10.43 -5.10
C LEU A 63 -0.79 11.94 -4.85
N LEU A 64 -0.06 12.36 -3.82
CA LEU A 64 0.15 13.78 -3.50
C LEU A 64 0.89 14.49 -4.63
N LEU A 65 1.95 13.90 -5.17
CA LEU A 65 2.73 14.45 -6.28
C LEU A 65 1.88 14.60 -7.54
N ARG A 66 1.01 13.63 -7.83
CA ARG A 66 0.05 13.72 -8.94
C ARG A 66 -0.94 14.87 -8.74
N LEU A 67 -1.50 15.01 -7.54
CA LEU A 67 -2.42 16.11 -7.22
C LEU A 67 -1.76 17.48 -7.31
N GLU A 68 -0.48 17.58 -7.00
CA GLU A 68 0.28 18.83 -7.16
C GLU A 68 0.49 19.19 -8.62
N GLN A 69 0.83 18.21 -9.44
CA GLN A 69 0.91 18.39 -10.89
C GLN A 69 -0.45 18.84 -11.45
N ASP A 70 -1.54 18.20 -11.03
CA ASP A 70 -2.90 18.57 -11.43
C ASP A 70 -3.27 19.98 -10.93
N ALA A 71 -2.86 20.35 -9.71
CA ALA A 71 -3.09 21.69 -9.14
C ALA A 71 -2.36 22.80 -9.91
N THR A 72 -1.21 22.52 -10.54
CA THR A 72 -0.53 23.51 -11.41
C THR A 72 -1.31 23.84 -12.69
N SER A 73 -2.19 22.94 -13.13
CA SER A 73 -3.06 23.13 -14.31
C SER A 73 -4.27 24.05 -14.03
N ILE A 74 -4.55 24.35 -12.75
CA ILE A 74 -5.70 25.17 -12.35
C ILE A 74 -5.46 26.64 -12.71
N LYS A 75 -6.25 27.14 -13.67
CA LYS A 75 -6.18 28.53 -14.17
C LYS A 75 -6.79 29.57 -13.22
N VAL A 76 -7.65 29.14 -12.29
CA VAL A 76 -8.35 30.04 -11.35
C VAL A 76 -7.47 30.28 -10.13
N GLN A 77 -6.94 31.50 -9.97
CA GLN A 77 -5.95 31.84 -8.94
C GLN A 77 -6.43 31.58 -7.50
N GLY A 78 -7.67 31.93 -7.16
CA GLY A 78 -8.22 31.68 -5.82
C GLY A 78 -8.32 30.18 -5.49
N LYS A 79 -8.91 29.40 -6.40
CA LYS A 79 -8.99 27.93 -6.25
C LYS A 79 -7.61 27.28 -6.20
N ARG A 80 -6.67 27.77 -7.01
CA ARG A 80 -5.27 27.30 -7.00
C ARG A 80 -4.63 27.51 -5.63
N GLN A 81 -4.79 28.69 -5.03
CA GLN A 81 -4.25 28.97 -3.70
C GLN A 81 -4.88 28.06 -2.63
N ASP A 82 -6.20 27.88 -2.63
CA ASP A 82 -6.88 26.98 -1.70
C ASP A 82 -6.37 25.55 -1.83
N THR A 83 -6.30 25.02 -3.06
CA THR A 83 -5.75 23.67 -3.31
C THR A 83 -4.28 23.54 -2.89
N GLN A 84 -3.48 24.58 -3.07
CA GLN A 84 -2.08 24.57 -2.69
C GLN A 84 -1.91 24.54 -1.17
N THR A 85 -2.71 25.31 -0.42
CA THR A 85 -2.67 25.28 1.05
C THR A 85 -3.08 23.92 1.61
N ASP A 86 -4.08 23.27 1.01
CA ASP A 86 -4.51 21.93 1.40
C ASP A 86 -3.42 20.88 1.10
N LEU A 87 -2.75 20.98 -0.05
CA LEU A 87 -1.64 20.09 -0.40
C LEU A 87 -0.43 20.28 0.53
N VAL A 88 -0.09 21.51 0.90
CA VAL A 88 0.96 21.79 1.89
C VAL A 88 0.62 21.16 3.24
N ARG A 89 -0.63 21.31 3.72
CA ARG A 89 -1.08 20.69 4.96
C ARG A 89 -0.98 19.16 4.91
N LYS A 90 -1.32 18.56 3.76
CA LYS A 90 -1.21 17.11 3.54
C LYS A 90 0.25 16.63 3.50
N ARG A 91 1.18 17.43 2.95
CA ARG A 91 2.62 17.15 3.01
C ARG A 91 3.14 17.12 4.45
N GLU A 92 2.79 18.13 5.24
CA GLU A 92 3.20 18.20 6.66
C GLU A 92 2.70 16.99 7.45
N LEU A 93 1.44 16.57 7.22
CA LEU A 93 0.90 15.36 7.84
C LEU A 93 1.65 14.10 7.41
N LEU A 94 1.97 13.94 6.12
CA LEU A 94 2.75 12.80 5.64
C LEU A 94 4.15 12.75 6.24
N GLN A 95 4.79 13.91 6.42
CA GLN A 95 6.10 13.99 7.02
C GLN A 95 6.07 13.54 8.48
N ARG A 96 5.09 14.01 9.25
CA ARG A 96 4.88 13.56 10.64
C ARG A 96 4.57 12.07 10.73
N LEU A 97 3.78 11.53 9.81
CA LEU A 97 3.49 10.09 9.75
C LEU A 97 4.75 9.27 9.43
N SER A 98 5.62 9.77 8.55
CA SER A 98 6.87 9.08 8.24
C SER A 98 7.87 9.11 9.38
N GLU A 99 7.99 10.23 10.10
CA GLU A 99 8.83 10.33 11.29
C GLU A 99 8.38 9.33 12.37
N ARG A 100 7.06 9.26 12.62
CA ARG A 100 6.49 8.29 13.56
C ARG A 100 6.74 6.83 13.14
N LEU A 101 6.61 6.52 11.84
CA LEU A 101 6.91 5.19 11.32
C LEU A 101 8.40 4.84 11.47
N GLN A 102 9.28 5.81 11.26
CA GLN A 102 10.72 5.64 11.45
C GLN A 102 11.06 5.36 12.91
N GLU A 103 10.49 6.12 13.86
CA GLU A 103 10.63 5.87 15.30
C GLU A 103 10.16 4.45 15.69
N LEU A 104 9.02 4.01 15.15
CA LEU A 104 8.52 2.64 15.35
C LEU A 104 9.45 1.57 14.77
N ASN A 105 10.12 1.87 13.65
CA ASN A 105 11.06 0.95 13.02
C ASN A 105 12.37 0.86 13.80
N GLU A 106 12.86 1.99 14.31
CA GLU A 106 14.01 2.05 15.21
C GLU A 106 13.72 1.28 16.51
N LEU A 107 12.56 1.53 17.15
CA LEU A 107 12.17 0.85 18.38
C LEU A 107 12.03 -0.67 18.22
N GLY A 108 11.43 -1.13 17.10
CA GLY A 108 11.33 -2.56 16.79
C GLY A 108 12.65 -3.20 16.35
N GLY A 109 13.71 -2.42 16.11
CA GLY A 109 15.06 -2.92 15.88
C GLY A 109 15.79 -3.28 17.17
N TYR A 110 15.48 -2.62 18.29
CA TYR A 110 16.13 -2.91 19.58
C TYR A 110 15.61 -4.19 20.24
N GLU A 111 14.31 -4.53 20.12
CA GLU A 111 13.74 -5.80 20.64
C GLU A 111 14.30 -7.05 19.94
N ALA A 112 14.71 -6.95 18.66
CA ALA A 112 15.23 -8.09 17.90
C ALA A 112 16.71 -8.42 18.18
N ASN A 113 17.45 -7.53 18.85
CA ASN A 113 18.86 -7.72 19.18
C ASN A 113 19.09 -8.23 20.62
N GLU A 114 18.05 -8.38 21.44
CA GLU A 114 18.17 -8.96 22.79
C GLU A 114 18.18 -10.50 22.77
N ASP A 115 17.75 -11.14 21.67
CA ASP A 115 17.72 -12.61 21.53
C ASP A 115 19.02 -13.22 20.95
N ASP A 116 19.98 -12.41 20.48
CA ASP A 116 21.22 -12.90 19.84
C ASP A 116 22.46 -12.86 20.76
N THR A 117 22.26 -12.58 22.05
CA THR A 117 23.34 -12.68 23.07
C THR A 117 23.16 -13.96 23.90
N SER A 118 23.00 -15.11 23.25
CA SER A 118 23.17 -16.41 23.89
C SER A 118 24.63 -16.84 23.77
N GLU A 119 25.48 -16.27 24.63
CA GLU A 119 26.82 -16.75 24.95
C GLU A 119 26.73 -18.18 25.51
N GLY A 120 26.69 -19.16 24.60
CA GLY A 120 26.73 -20.60 24.86
C GLY A 120 28.12 -21.15 24.59
N GLU A 121 29.11 -20.66 25.32
CA GLU A 121 30.43 -21.28 25.45
C GLU A 121 30.28 -22.52 26.34
N ASP A 122 30.05 -23.70 25.74
CA ASP A 122 30.45 -24.97 26.38
C ASP A 122 30.60 -26.16 25.41
N LEU A 123 31.64 -26.94 25.69
CA LEU A 123 31.85 -28.38 25.44
C LEU A 123 32.09 -28.91 24.02
N LEU A 124 33.38 -29.03 23.71
CA LEU A 124 34.09 -30.30 23.44
C LEU A 124 33.37 -31.42 22.66
N GLY A 125 33.97 -31.79 21.53
CA GLY A 125 34.03 -33.18 21.07
C GLY A 125 33.44 -33.42 19.69
N GLU A 126 34.27 -33.44 18.65
CA GLU A 126 34.75 -34.71 18.07
C GLU A 126 35.39 -34.43 16.69
N ASP A 127 36.62 -34.89 16.54
CA ASP A 127 37.40 -34.92 15.31
C ASP A 127 36.62 -35.55 14.14
N THR A 128 36.52 -34.83 13.01
CA THR A 128 36.51 -35.46 11.68
C THR A 128 37.40 -34.64 10.74
N PRO A 129 38.52 -35.21 10.24
CA PRO A 129 39.42 -34.51 9.32
C PRO A 129 39.05 -34.79 7.85
N SER A 130 39.47 -33.83 7.00
CA SER A 130 39.46 -33.83 5.52
C SER A 130 38.17 -33.23 4.92
N GLU A 131 38.21 -32.27 4.01
CA GLU A 131 39.07 -32.20 2.84
C GLU A 131 39.32 -30.73 2.44
N GLU A 132 40.52 -30.51 1.92
CA GLU A 132 41.05 -29.20 1.54
C GLU A 132 40.44 -28.74 0.21
N THR A 133 40.03 -27.47 0.11
CA THR A 133 40.27 -26.70 -1.12
C THR A 133 40.45 -25.23 -0.78
N ASP A 134 41.56 -24.72 -1.32
CA ASP A 134 42.23 -23.47 -1.03
C ASP A 134 41.52 -22.21 -1.55
N ALA A 135 41.93 -21.12 -0.90
CA ALA A 135 41.59 -19.71 -0.95
C ALA A 135 41.28 -19.05 -2.30
N SER A 136 40.44 -17.99 -2.27
CA SER A 136 40.98 -16.61 -2.20
C SER A 136 39.93 -15.48 -2.15
N HIS A 137 40.08 -14.65 -1.10
CA HIS A 137 39.96 -13.18 -1.02
C HIS A 137 38.60 -12.45 -0.91
N ALA A 138 38.19 -12.17 0.34
CA ALA A 138 38.19 -10.86 1.04
C ALA A 138 38.20 -9.58 0.15
N ASP A 139 37.15 -8.75 0.09
CA ASP A 139 36.68 -7.65 1.01
C ASP A 139 37.09 -6.24 0.47
N PRO A 140 36.62 -5.08 0.99
CA PRO A 140 35.24 -4.60 1.24
C PRO A 140 35.03 -3.10 0.80
N ALA A 141 33.89 -2.51 1.20
CA ALA A 141 33.67 -1.09 1.56
C ALA A 141 32.93 -0.12 0.59
N SER A 142 31.77 0.33 1.11
CA SER A 142 31.18 1.67 1.22
C SER A 142 31.50 2.78 0.19
N GLU A 143 30.45 3.46 -0.29
CA GLU A 143 30.07 4.84 0.13
C GLU A 143 29.00 5.43 -0.81
N THR A 144 27.95 6.01 -0.21
CA THR A 144 27.04 6.98 -0.84
C THR A 144 27.77 8.32 -0.94
N PRO A 145 27.55 9.16 -1.97
CA PRO A 145 26.50 10.19 -1.85
C PRO A 145 25.80 10.59 -3.18
N SER A 146 24.56 11.08 -3.06
CA SER A 146 23.89 11.99 -4.02
C SER A 146 24.60 13.36 -4.04
N PRO A 147 24.42 14.31 -5.01
CA PRO A 147 23.10 14.70 -5.58
C PRO A 147 23.07 15.29 -7.02
N THR A 148 21.85 15.57 -7.52
CA THR A 148 21.42 16.57 -8.54
C THR A 148 22.06 16.49 -9.97
N ASP A 149 21.45 16.77 -11.12
CA ASP A 149 20.32 17.61 -11.50
C ASP A 149 20.04 17.43 -13.03
N LEU A 150 18.83 17.83 -13.47
CA LEU A 150 18.39 18.25 -14.83
C LEU A 150 18.31 17.21 -15.98
N THR A 151 17.11 16.76 -16.37
CA THR A 151 16.14 17.36 -17.33
C THR A 151 16.25 16.80 -18.77
N PRO A 152 15.19 16.11 -19.28
CA PRO A 152 15.02 15.77 -20.70
C PRO A 152 14.09 16.75 -21.45
N PRO A 153 14.31 16.97 -22.77
CA PRO A 153 13.17 17.05 -23.70
C PRO A 153 13.49 16.48 -25.12
N PRO A 154 12.53 16.42 -26.06
CA PRO A 154 11.11 16.09 -25.96
C PRO A 154 10.70 14.98 -26.97
N ILE A 155 9.61 14.24 -26.72
CA ILE A 155 8.95 13.43 -27.75
C ILE A 155 7.54 13.98 -27.93
N SER A 156 7.22 14.42 -29.15
CA SER A 156 5.87 14.72 -29.59
C SER A 156 5.21 13.48 -30.21
N PRO A 157 3.87 13.39 -30.18
CA PRO A 157 3.14 12.13 -30.17
C PRO A 157 2.61 11.76 -31.55
N ALA A 158 2.77 10.49 -31.93
CA ALA A 158 1.98 9.90 -33.01
C ALA A 158 0.69 9.30 -32.43
N ILE A 159 -0.41 9.91 -32.84
CA ILE A 159 -1.79 9.52 -32.55
C ILE A 159 -2.11 8.23 -33.31
N GLN A 160 -2.60 7.20 -32.62
CA GLN A 160 -3.42 6.17 -33.26
C GLN A 160 -4.54 5.72 -32.32
N SER A 161 -5.77 5.89 -32.82
CA SER A 161 -7.04 5.71 -32.13
C SER A 161 -7.36 4.24 -31.87
N PRO A 162 -8.02 3.88 -30.74
CA PRO A 162 -8.49 2.53 -30.47
C PRO A 162 -9.84 2.22 -31.16
N PRO A 163 -10.10 0.95 -31.54
CA PRO A 163 -11.41 0.51 -32.02
C PRO A 163 -12.41 0.34 -30.86
N THR A 164 -13.63 0.81 -31.11
CA THR A 164 -14.87 0.65 -30.33
C THR A 164 -15.31 -0.81 -30.21
N ILE A 165 -15.80 -1.24 -29.03
CA ILE A 165 -16.79 -2.31 -28.79
C ILE A 165 -17.25 -2.23 -27.29
N PRO A 166 -18.49 -2.64 -26.96
CA PRO A 166 -19.40 -1.89 -26.10
C PRO A 166 -19.47 -2.30 -24.62
N GLU A 167 -19.94 -1.33 -23.84
CA GLU A 167 -20.25 -1.29 -22.42
C GLU A 167 -21.30 -2.33 -21.98
N PRO A 168 -21.01 -3.19 -20.99
CA PRO A 168 -22.02 -3.79 -20.13
C PRO A 168 -22.34 -2.83 -18.99
N ALA A 169 -23.59 -2.38 -18.95
CA ALA A 169 -24.14 -1.53 -17.91
C ALA A 169 -24.02 -2.20 -16.52
N VAL A 170 -23.34 -1.53 -15.60
CA VAL A 170 -23.34 -1.87 -14.17
C VAL A 170 -24.59 -1.23 -13.54
N PRO A 171 -25.51 -2.00 -12.95
CA PRO A 171 -26.64 -1.42 -12.22
C PRO A 171 -26.16 -0.71 -10.94
N GLN A 172 -26.54 0.56 -10.83
CA GLN A 172 -26.39 1.40 -9.64
C GLN A 172 -27.10 0.77 -8.43
N PRO A 173 -26.47 0.69 -7.23
CA PRO A 173 -27.22 0.51 -6.00
C PRO A 173 -27.89 1.85 -5.62
N SER A 174 -29.19 1.93 -5.88
CA SER A 174 -30.06 2.96 -5.35
C SER A 174 -30.10 2.87 -3.82
N LEU A 175 -29.70 3.96 -3.16
CA LEU A 175 -29.92 4.23 -1.75
C LEU A 175 -31.42 4.21 -1.45
N SER A 176 -31.92 3.10 -0.90
CA SER A 176 -33.20 3.07 -0.19
C SER A 176 -32.91 2.96 1.30
N ALA A 177 -33.24 4.03 2.00
CA ALA A 177 -33.31 4.07 3.45
C ALA A 177 -34.36 3.07 3.95
N THR A 178 -33.92 2.02 4.63
CA THR A 178 -34.79 1.17 5.47
C THR A 178 -34.05 0.86 6.76
N GLN A 179 -34.43 1.63 7.78
CA GLN A 179 -34.47 1.31 9.21
C GLN A 179 -33.74 0.03 9.66
N GLY A 180 -32.62 0.19 10.35
CA GLY A 180 -32.08 -0.87 11.20
C GLY A 180 -32.98 -1.11 12.42
N PRO A 181 -33.08 -2.35 12.94
CA PRO A 181 -33.80 -2.61 14.17
C PRO A 181 -32.98 -2.06 15.36
N GLN A 182 -33.42 -0.93 15.89
CA GLN A 182 -32.95 -0.40 17.16
C GLN A 182 -33.41 -1.35 18.28
N SER A 183 -32.43 -1.90 18.99
CA SER A 183 -32.62 -2.61 20.26
C SER A 183 -33.21 -1.66 21.31
N THR A 184 -34.45 -1.92 21.75
CA THR A 184 -35.07 -1.24 22.90
C THR A 184 -35.42 -2.25 23.98
N LEU A 185 -34.40 -2.78 24.67
CA LEU A 185 -34.55 -3.33 26.00
C LEU A 185 -34.61 -2.17 27.01
N ARG A 186 -35.79 -1.59 27.22
CA ARG A 186 -36.07 -0.71 28.38
C ARG A 186 -37.42 -1.07 29.00
N ALA A 187 -37.31 -1.66 30.18
CA ALA A 187 -38.28 -1.88 31.23
C ALA A 187 -39.65 -1.21 31.06
N ARG A 188 -40.68 -2.02 30.81
CA ARG A 188 -42.09 -1.66 31.02
C ARG A 188 -42.78 -2.77 31.82
N ASN A 189 -42.42 -2.87 33.11
CA ASN A 189 -43.11 -3.71 34.09
C ASN A 189 -43.48 -2.85 35.30
N LYS A 190 -44.42 -1.94 35.11
CA LYS A 190 -45.12 -1.25 36.18
C LYS A 190 -46.42 -0.77 35.54
N ASP A 191 -47.49 -1.54 35.73
CA ASP A 191 -48.92 -1.12 35.64
C ASP A 191 -49.87 -2.33 35.44
N ALA A 192 -49.37 -3.54 35.15
CA ALA A 192 -50.23 -4.73 35.03
C ALA A 192 -50.55 -5.45 36.36
N ARG A 193 -50.17 -4.88 37.52
CA ARG A 193 -50.40 -5.50 38.85
C ARG A 193 -51.58 -4.89 39.63
N ALA A 194 -52.18 -3.81 39.13
CA ALA A 194 -53.24 -3.11 39.85
C ALA A 194 -54.66 -3.66 39.57
N GLU A 195 -54.87 -4.48 38.54
CA GLU A 195 -56.19 -5.05 38.23
C GLU A 195 -56.43 -6.47 38.80
N LEU A 196 -55.46 -7.06 39.50
CA LEU A 196 -55.57 -8.44 40.01
C LEU A 196 -56.23 -8.56 41.40
N LEU A 197 -56.98 -7.55 41.85
CA LEU A 197 -57.58 -7.51 43.20
C LEU A 197 -59.10 -7.35 43.21
N THR A 198 -59.78 -7.52 42.08
CA THR A 198 -61.25 -7.55 42.02
C THR A 198 -61.76 -9.00 41.98
N PRO A 199 -62.38 -9.53 43.06
CA PRO A 199 -62.95 -10.87 43.03
C PRO A 199 -64.33 -10.81 42.39
N ALA A 200 -64.39 -10.99 41.06
CA ALA A 200 -65.64 -11.28 40.37
C ALA A 200 -65.71 -12.79 40.10
N SER A 201 -66.45 -13.48 40.97
CA SER A 201 -66.89 -14.86 40.79
C SER A 201 -67.56 -15.02 39.42
N THR A 202 -66.91 -15.63 38.43
CA THR A 202 -67.53 -16.36 37.29
C THR A 202 -66.43 -17.09 36.49
N SER A 203 -66.69 -18.37 36.17
CA SER A 203 -66.10 -19.15 35.08
C SER A 203 -64.82 -19.97 35.35
N THR A 204 -65.05 -21.24 35.68
CA THR A 204 -64.14 -22.37 35.50
C THR A 204 -63.77 -22.63 34.00
N GLY A 205 -64.35 -21.89 33.05
CA GLY A 205 -64.07 -22.04 31.60
C GLY A 205 -63.06 -21.05 31.01
N ILE A 206 -62.60 -20.04 31.76
CA ILE A 206 -61.65 -19.03 31.25
C ILE A 206 -60.20 -19.54 31.34
N SER A 207 -59.84 -20.27 32.40
CA SER A 207 -58.46 -20.75 32.62
C SER A 207 -58.00 -21.77 31.55
N THR A 208 -58.90 -22.61 31.03
CA THR A 208 -58.58 -23.56 29.96
C THR A 208 -58.33 -22.83 28.63
N ALA A 209 -59.15 -21.82 28.31
CA ALA A 209 -58.98 -21.01 27.10
C ALA A 209 -57.66 -20.22 27.10
N THR A 210 -57.23 -19.68 28.25
CA THR A 210 -55.90 -19.04 28.37
C THR A 210 -54.76 -20.03 28.25
N THR A 211 -54.87 -21.24 28.82
CA THR A 211 -53.83 -22.27 28.67
C THR A 211 -53.70 -22.79 27.24
N GLU A 212 -54.82 -23.00 26.53
CA GLU A 212 -54.83 -23.42 25.13
C GLU A 212 -54.18 -22.33 24.26
N THR A 213 -54.52 -21.06 24.49
CA THR A 213 -53.91 -19.92 23.80
C THR A 213 -52.39 -19.86 24.02
N LEU A 214 -51.93 -20.13 25.25
CA LEU A 214 -50.50 -20.12 25.60
C LEU A 214 -49.73 -21.27 24.94
N LEU A 215 -50.32 -22.47 24.87
CA LEU A 215 -49.73 -23.61 24.20
C LEU A 215 -49.68 -23.40 22.68
N THR A 216 -50.71 -22.84 22.06
CA THR A 216 -50.71 -22.47 20.64
C THR A 216 -49.69 -21.36 20.34
N HIS A 217 -49.54 -20.39 21.24
CA HIS A 217 -48.49 -19.37 21.13
C HIS A 217 -47.08 -19.98 21.19
N ASN A 218 -46.82 -20.89 22.13
CA ASN A 218 -45.52 -21.54 22.22
C ASN A 218 -45.21 -22.41 20.98
N ARG A 219 -46.23 -23.12 20.47
CA ARG A 219 -46.13 -23.91 19.22
C ARG A 219 -45.71 -23.03 18.03
N THR A 220 -46.36 -21.89 17.86
CA THR A 220 -46.09 -20.97 16.75
C THR A 220 -44.71 -20.31 16.87
N GLU A 221 -44.28 -19.95 18.07
CA GLU A 221 -42.92 -19.46 18.35
C GLU A 221 -41.86 -20.52 17.99
N GLN A 222 -42.05 -21.77 18.38
CA GLN A 222 -41.12 -22.85 18.03
C GLN A 222 -41.03 -23.08 16.51
N GLU A 223 -42.16 -23.01 15.81
CA GLU A 223 -42.19 -23.12 14.35
C GLU A 223 -41.46 -21.93 13.69
N ASN A 224 -41.60 -20.72 14.21
CA ASN A 224 -40.88 -19.54 13.72
C ASN A 224 -39.38 -19.63 13.97
N LEU A 225 -38.95 -20.05 15.17
CA LEU A 225 -37.53 -20.24 15.48
C LEU A 225 -36.90 -21.31 14.57
N THR A 226 -37.60 -22.42 14.34
CA THR A 226 -37.13 -23.49 13.47
C THR A 226 -36.99 -23.00 12.01
N LYS A 227 -37.97 -22.22 11.52
CA LYS A 227 -37.90 -21.59 10.19
C LYS A 227 -36.72 -20.62 10.08
N SER A 228 -36.49 -19.81 11.12
CA SER A 228 -35.37 -18.88 11.15
C SER A 228 -34.03 -19.61 11.15
N LEU A 229 -33.89 -20.69 11.93
CA LEU A 229 -32.65 -21.48 11.97
C LEU A 229 -32.39 -22.14 10.61
N LEU A 230 -33.43 -22.72 10.00
CA LEU A 230 -33.31 -23.32 8.67
C LEU A 230 -32.93 -22.29 7.61
N SER A 231 -33.56 -21.11 7.63
CA SER A 231 -33.23 -20.00 6.72
C SER A 231 -31.82 -19.48 6.92
N MET A 232 -31.36 -19.40 8.18
CA MET A 232 -30.02 -18.92 8.48
C MET A 232 -28.98 -19.96 8.08
N ALA A 233 -29.27 -21.25 8.29
CA ALA A 233 -28.42 -22.35 7.83
C ALA A 233 -28.35 -22.41 6.29
N SER A 234 -29.45 -22.17 5.59
CA SER A 234 -29.43 -22.11 4.11
C SER A 234 -28.66 -20.90 3.61
N ALA A 235 -28.85 -19.72 4.23
CA ALA A 235 -28.09 -18.52 3.89
C ALA A 235 -26.59 -18.70 4.18
N LEU A 236 -26.23 -19.35 5.29
CA LEU A 236 -24.85 -19.66 5.61
C LEU A 236 -24.24 -20.65 4.60
N LYS A 237 -24.99 -21.67 4.19
CA LYS A 237 -24.56 -22.62 3.16
C LYS A 237 -24.33 -21.93 1.82
N GLU A 238 -25.26 -21.07 1.41
CA GLU A 238 -25.16 -20.31 0.16
C GLU A 238 -23.97 -19.35 0.21
N SER A 239 -23.77 -18.67 1.34
CA SER A 239 -22.61 -17.83 1.59
C SER A 239 -21.30 -18.63 1.50
N SER A 240 -21.22 -19.81 2.11
CA SER A 240 -20.04 -20.68 2.03
C SER A 240 -19.76 -21.15 0.60
N HIS A 241 -20.80 -21.44 -0.18
CA HIS A 241 -20.65 -21.81 -1.58
C HIS A 241 -20.14 -20.61 -2.41
N ALA A 242 -20.71 -19.42 -2.21
CA ALA A 242 -20.25 -18.21 -2.88
C ALA A 242 -18.79 -17.88 -2.54
N PHE A 243 -18.38 -18.04 -1.28
CA PHE A 243 -16.99 -17.88 -0.87
C PHE A 243 -16.06 -18.90 -1.54
N ALA A 244 -16.48 -20.16 -1.66
CA ALA A 244 -15.68 -21.18 -2.35
C ALA A 244 -15.49 -20.86 -3.84
N THR A 245 -16.54 -20.35 -4.51
CA THR A 245 -16.43 -19.93 -5.92
C THR A 245 -15.54 -18.69 -6.07
N SER A 246 -15.67 -17.70 -5.19
CA SER A 246 -14.81 -16.50 -5.18
C SER A 246 -13.34 -16.85 -4.99
N LEU A 247 -13.04 -17.82 -4.11
CA LEU A 247 -11.66 -18.29 -3.89
C LEU A 247 -11.06 -18.94 -5.14
N GLU A 248 -11.84 -19.69 -5.91
CA GLU A 248 -11.36 -20.29 -7.15
C GLU A 248 -11.06 -19.22 -8.21
N GLU A 249 -11.92 -18.20 -8.33
CA GLU A 249 -11.68 -17.07 -9.23
C GLU A 249 -10.45 -16.26 -8.80
N GLU A 250 -10.36 -15.89 -7.52
CA GLU A 250 -9.22 -15.16 -6.96
C GLU A 250 -7.91 -15.93 -7.11
N LYS A 251 -7.93 -17.26 -6.99
CA LYS A 251 -6.75 -18.09 -7.22
C LYS A 251 -6.22 -17.97 -8.65
N THR A 252 -7.10 -17.96 -9.65
CA THR A 252 -6.67 -17.78 -11.05
C THR A 252 -6.08 -16.39 -11.30
N VAL A 253 -6.64 -15.36 -10.67
CA VAL A 253 -6.10 -14.00 -10.73
C VAL A 253 -4.74 -13.95 -10.04
N LEU A 254 -4.59 -14.60 -8.89
CA LEU A 254 -3.34 -14.67 -8.14
C LEU A 254 -2.25 -15.36 -8.97
N ASP A 255 -2.53 -16.52 -9.58
CA ASP A 255 -1.60 -17.21 -10.47
C ASP A 255 -1.21 -16.36 -11.69
N SER A 256 -2.15 -15.59 -12.24
CA SER A 256 -1.86 -14.68 -13.35
C SER A 256 -0.95 -13.52 -12.92
N ALA A 257 -1.14 -13.03 -11.68
CA ALA A 257 -0.35 -11.94 -11.12
C ALA A 257 1.06 -12.40 -10.74
N THR A 258 1.21 -13.60 -10.15
CA THR A 258 2.53 -14.19 -9.87
C THR A 258 3.29 -14.43 -11.17
N THR A 259 2.65 -15.04 -12.16
CA THR A 259 3.25 -15.23 -13.50
C THR A 259 3.63 -13.89 -14.15
N GLY A 260 2.82 -12.84 -13.95
CA GLY A 260 3.10 -11.50 -14.43
C GLY A 260 4.30 -10.85 -13.74
N LEU A 261 4.45 -11.09 -12.43
CA LEU A 261 5.57 -10.62 -11.63
C LEU A 261 6.87 -11.32 -12.04
N ASP A 262 6.85 -12.65 -12.19
CA ASP A 262 8.02 -13.43 -12.64
C ASP A 262 8.52 -12.96 -14.02
N LYS A 263 7.58 -12.68 -14.94
CA LYS A 263 7.90 -12.11 -16.26
C LYS A 263 8.49 -10.71 -16.16
N ASN A 264 8.01 -9.90 -15.22
CA ASN A 264 8.54 -8.56 -14.99
C ASN A 264 9.95 -8.62 -14.39
N GLU A 265 10.17 -9.48 -13.40
CA GLU A 265 11.48 -9.71 -12.78
C GLU A 265 12.51 -10.14 -13.82
N LEU A 266 12.19 -11.13 -14.67
CA LEU A 266 13.06 -11.55 -15.77
C LEU A 266 13.32 -10.41 -16.77
N GLY A 267 12.31 -9.59 -17.07
CA GLY A 267 12.45 -8.41 -17.93
C GLY A 267 13.34 -7.33 -17.32
N LEU A 268 13.20 -7.11 -16.01
CA LEU A 268 13.99 -6.17 -15.24
C LEU A 268 15.43 -6.65 -15.08
N GLU A 269 15.67 -7.95 -14.87
CA GLU A 269 17.00 -8.54 -14.85
C GLU A 269 17.69 -8.44 -16.22
N ALA A 270 16.96 -8.70 -17.30
CA ALA A 270 17.49 -8.52 -18.65
C ALA A 270 17.82 -7.04 -18.93
N ALA A 271 16.98 -6.12 -18.49
CA ALA A 271 17.22 -4.69 -18.60
C ALA A 271 18.39 -4.23 -17.70
N SER A 272 18.49 -4.74 -16.48
CA SER A 272 19.54 -4.41 -15.51
C SER A 272 20.90 -4.93 -15.99
N ARG A 273 20.95 -6.13 -16.58
CA ARG A 273 22.15 -6.69 -17.19
C ARG A 273 22.60 -5.87 -18.40
N ARG A 274 21.66 -5.41 -19.22
CA ARG A 274 21.96 -4.54 -20.38
C ARG A 274 22.41 -3.14 -19.96
N MET A 275 21.81 -2.59 -18.92
CA MET A 275 22.19 -1.29 -18.36
C MET A 275 23.51 -1.36 -17.59
N GLY A 276 23.78 -2.47 -16.89
CA GLY A 276 25.07 -2.77 -16.27
C GLY A 276 26.19 -2.88 -17.29
N TYR A 277 25.92 -3.53 -18.43
CA TYR A 277 26.87 -3.58 -19.55
C TYR A 277 27.16 -2.18 -20.15
N LEU A 278 26.15 -1.31 -20.22
CA LEU A 278 26.34 0.06 -20.68
C LEU A 278 27.04 0.94 -19.63
N ARG A 279 26.80 0.71 -18.34
CA ARG A 279 27.51 1.40 -17.25
C ARG A 279 29.00 1.07 -17.26
N THR A 280 29.38 -0.20 -17.43
CA THR A 280 30.81 -0.55 -17.53
C THR A 280 31.47 0.02 -18.79
N MET A 281 30.73 0.13 -19.90
CA MET A 281 31.23 0.79 -21.12
C MET A 281 31.30 2.31 -21.05
N THR A 282 30.48 2.96 -20.23
CA THR A 282 30.43 4.42 -20.11
C THR A 282 31.34 4.95 -19.01
N GLU A 283 31.55 4.19 -17.93
CA GLU A 283 32.45 4.56 -16.84
C GLU A 283 33.92 4.19 -17.14
N GLY A 284 34.17 3.07 -17.85
CA GLY A 284 35.53 2.56 -18.09
C GLY A 284 36.35 3.30 -19.16
N ARG A 285 35.73 4.15 -19.98
CA ARG A 285 36.41 4.78 -21.13
C ARG A 285 37.25 6.01 -20.74
N GLY A 286 36.94 6.64 -19.60
CA GLY A 286 37.64 7.85 -19.14
C GLY A 286 39.09 7.60 -18.71
N TRP A 287 39.34 6.49 -18.02
CA TRP A 287 40.70 6.12 -17.59
C TRP A 287 41.56 5.61 -18.75
N TRP A 288 40.99 4.77 -19.62
CA TRP A 288 41.69 4.27 -20.82
C TRP A 288 42.07 5.41 -21.78
N GLY A 289 41.20 6.40 -21.96
CA GLY A 289 41.50 7.59 -22.75
C GLY A 289 42.67 8.41 -22.17
N ARG A 290 42.74 8.56 -20.85
CA ARG A 290 43.85 9.23 -20.16
C ARG A 290 45.15 8.45 -20.30
N MET A 291 45.12 7.12 -20.11
CA MET A 291 46.29 6.26 -20.31
C MET A 291 46.80 6.30 -21.75
N LEU A 292 45.90 6.29 -22.74
CA LEU A 292 46.27 6.40 -24.14
C LEU A 292 46.93 7.75 -24.46
N MET A 293 46.42 8.85 -23.90
CA MET A 293 47.04 10.17 -24.04
C MET A 293 48.46 10.20 -23.47
N TYR A 294 48.68 9.63 -22.28
CA TYR A 294 50.03 9.54 -21.71
C TYR A 294 50.98 8.71 -22.58
N ALA A 295 50.51 7.62 -23.18
CA ALA A 295 51.31 6.84 -24.12
C ALA A 295 51.71 7.66 -25.37
N TRP A 296 50.80 8.47 -25.93
CA TRP A 296 51.09 9.36 -27.05
C TRP A 296 52.09 10.47 -26.69
N ILE A 297 51.90 11.13 -25.54
CA ILE A 297 52.84 12.15 -25.03
C ILE A 297 54.24 11.53 -24.86
N PHE A 298 54.32 10.34 -24.28
CA PHE A 298 55.58 9.64 -24.04
C PHE A 298 56.27 9.23 -25.35
N GLY A 299 55.52 8.75 -26.35
CA GLY A 299 56.05 8.43 -27.67
C GLY A 299 56.63 9.66 -28.38
N LEU A 300 55.93 10.80 -28.35
CA LEU A 300 56.44 12.06 -28.91
C LEU A 300 57.66 12.58 -28.14
N MET A 301 57.70 12.41 -26.82
CA MET A 301 58.87 12.75 -26.00
C MET A 301 60.11 11.95 -26.45
N ILE A 302 59.97 10.63 -26.65
CA ILE A 302 61.07 9.79 -27.13
C ILE A 302 61.53 10.22 -28.52
N ILE A 303 60.61 10.50 -29.44
CA ILE A 303 60.93 10.96 -30.80
C ILE A 303 61.69 12.29 -30.75
N ALA A 304 61.27 13.24 -29.93
CA ALA A 304 61.95 14.52 -29.77
C ALA A 304 63.37 14.36 -29.22
N ILE A 305 63.57 13.47 -28.23
CA ILE A 305 64.90 13.14 -27.69
C ILE A 305 65.78 12.54 -28.80
N LEU A 306 65.22 11.65 -29.61
CA LEU A 306 65.95 11.02 -30.73
C LEU A 306 66.36 12.08 -31.76
N ILE A 307 65.49 13.01 -32.14
CA ILE A 307 65.83 14.12 -33.04
C ILE A 307 66.94 14.99 -32.43
N VAL A 308 66.82 15.40 -31.17
CA VAL A 308 67.81 16.27 -30.51
C VAL A 308 69.17 15.59 -30.36
N PHE A 309 69.24 14.26 -30.21
CA PHE A 309 70.52 13.55 -30.08
C PHE A 309 71.10 13.06 -31.42
N VAL A 310 70.27 12.72 -32.40
CA VAL A 310 70.69 12.19 -33.70
C VAL A 310 70.97 13.32 -34.70
N MET A 311 70.20 14.41 -34.68
CA MET A 311 70.39 15.53 -35.61
C MET A 311 71.75 16.24 -35.42
N PRO A 312 72.31 16.41 -34.20
CA PRO A 312 73.67 16.91 -34.02
C PRO A 312 74.75 15.93 -34.49
N LYS A 313 74.49 14.63 -34.48
CA LYS A 313 75.44 13.61 -34.95
C LYS A 313 75.50 13.53 -36.48
N LEU A 314 74.42 13.86 -37.17
CA LEU A 314 74.34 13.90 -38.64
C LEU A 314 74.91 15.19 -39.26
N ARG A 315 75.05 16.28 -38.49
CA ARG A 315 75.62 17.54 -39.01
C ARG A 315 77.15 17.65 -38.89
N PHE A 316 77.81 16.67 -38.25
CA PHE A 316 79.25 16.68 -37.99
C PHE A 316 79.98 15.44 -38.53
N SER A 317 79.36 14.72 -39.47
CA SER A 317 80.02 13.70 -40.29
C SER A 317 80.05 14.12 -41.74
#